data_AF-A0A1X7TNN9-F1
#
_entry.id   AF-A0A1X7TNN9-F1
#
_cell.length_a   1.000
_cell.length_b   1.000
_cell.length_c   1.000
_cell.angle_alpha   90.00
_cell.angle_beta   90.00
_cell.angle_gamma   90.00
#
_symmetry.space_group_name_H-M   'P 1'
#
loop_
_entity.id
_entity.type
_entity.pdbx_description
1 polymer ?
#
loop_
_entity_poly.entity_id
_entity_poly.type
_entity_poly.pdbx_seq_one_letter_code
_entity_poly.pdbx_strand_id
1 'polypeptide(L)'
;MVSNLNLAYLHMHLEDILGIDEWFRCKNILLVGEPLQLSPVNCRQVFNIISNKLVTTRFSAANADMEETVEYYELTINEQRKEDQTFFEMLDSIWHGCLTHKTIYTLKSCVFNG
;
A
#
# COMPACT_ATOMS: atom_id res chain seq x y z
N MET A 1 5.47 -1.83 -2.43
CA MET A 1 5.43 -0.76 -1.40
C MET A 1 5.78 0.57 -2.04
N VAL A 2 4.82 1.48 -2.12
CA VAL A 2 4.97 2.81 -2.72
C VAL A 2 4.56 3.82 -1.66
N SER A 3 5.36 4.86 -1.43
CA SER A 3 5.00 5.91 -0.48
C SER A 3 4.06 6.93 -1.13
N ASN A 4 3.29 7.65 -0.33
CA ASN A 4 2.48 8.75 -0.85
C ASN A 4 3.37 9.80 -1.53
N LEU A 5 4.63 9.95 -1.11
CA LEU A 5 5.58 10.88 -1.73
C LEU A 5 5.90 10.48 -3.17
N ASN A 6 6.02 9.18 -3.43
CA ASN A 6 6.23 8.66 -4.78
C ASN A 6 5.00 8.92 -5.66
N LEU A 7 3.79 8.75 -5.11
CA LEU A 7 2.54 9.05 -5.82
C LEU A 7 2.41 10.54 -6.16
N ALA A 8 2.69 11.42 -5.20
CA ALA A 8 2.66 12.86 -5.42
C ALA A 8 3.75 13.31 -6.41
N TYR A 9 4.94 12.71 -6.36
CA TYR A 9 5.98 12.95 -7.36
C TYR A 9 5.53 12.54 -8.76
N LEU A 10 4.89 11.37 -8.90
CA LEU A 10 4.37 10.91 -10.19
C LEU A 10 3.27 11.84 -10.71
N HIS A 11 2.38 12.32 -9.84
CA HIS A 11 1.38 13.34 -10.18
C HIS A 11 2.05 14.63 -10.71
N MET A 12 3.03 15.18 -9.98
CA MET A 12 3.76 16.39 -10.37
C MET A 12 4.55 16.20 -11.69
N HIS A 13 5.12 15.02 -11.93
CA HIS A 13 5.81 14.74 -13.19
C HIS A 13 4.85 14.69 -14.38
N LEU A 14 3.68 14.09 -14.21
CA LEU A 14 2.65 14.08 -15.26
C LEU A 14 2.13 15.49 -15.53
N GLU A 15 2.03 16.33 -14.51
CA GLU A 15 1.74 17.75 -14.64
C GLU A 15 2.75 18.49 -15.51
N ASP A 16 4.04 18.36 -15.21
CA ASP A 16 5.10 19.03 -15.96
C ASP A 16 5.13 18.62 -17.44
N ILE A 17 4.77 17.37 -17.75
CA ILE A 17 4.78 16.84 -19.13
C ILE A 17 3.52 17.25 -19.90
N LEU A 18 2.35 17.21 -19.26
CA LEU A 18 1.06 17.29 -19.96
C LEU A 18 0.39 18.67 -19.84
N GLY A 19 0.74 19.47 -18.84
CA GLY A 19 0.24 20.85 -18.68
C GLY A 19 -1.27 21.00 -18.47
N ILE A 20 -1.98 19.90 -18.20
CA ILE A 20 -3.41 19.87 -17.85
C ILE A 20 -3.53 19.97 -16.32
N ASP A 21 -4.67 20.37 -15.76
CA ASP A 21 -4.89 20.42 -14.31
C ASP A 21 -5.97 19.41 -13.85
N GLU A 22 -5.74 18.12 -14.11
CA GLU A 22 -6.61 17.02 -13.67
C GLU A 22 -5.84 15.91 -12.95
N TRP A 23 -6.52 15.10 -12.14
CA TRP A 23 -5.88 14.02 -11.39
C TRP A 23 -5.16 13.02 -12.30
N PHE A 24 -3.86 12.84 -12.04
CA PHE A 24 -2.93 12.09 -12.90
C PHE A 24 -3.10 12.41 -14.40
N ARG A 25 -3.56 13.63 -14.70
CA ARG A 25 -3.77 14.16 -16.03
C ARG A 25 -4.60 13.22 -16.91
N CYS A 26 -5.77 12.81 -16.38
CA CYS A 26 -6.77 11.95 -17.01
C CYS A 26 -6.29 10.52 -17.33
N LYS A 27 -5.21 10.06 -16.70
CA LYS A 27 -4.76 8.68 -16.85
C LYS A 27 -5.53 7.79 -15.91
N ASN A 28 -6.15 6.76 -16.48
CA ASN A 28 -6.72 5.66 -15.70
C ASN A 28 -5.58 4.92 -15.00
N ILE A 29 -5.55 4.99 -13.68
CA ILE A 29 -4.54 4.33 -12.86
C ILE A 29 -5.18 3.19 -12.10
N LEU A 30 -4.59 2.01 -12.24
CA LEU A 30 -4.93 0.84 -11.46
C LEU A 30 -3.86 0.63 -10.39
N LEU A 31 -4.22 0.79 -9.13
CA LEU A 31 -3.37 0.45 -8.00
C LEU A 31 -3.68 -0.98 -7.56
N VAL A 32 -2.67 -1.85 -7.63
CA VAL A 32 -2.76 -3.24 -7.17
C VAL A 32 -1.71 -3.46 -6.10
N GLY A 33 -2.13 -3.90 -4.92
CA GLY A 33 -1.23 -4.17 -3.82
C GLY A 33 -1.97 -4.62 -2.57
N GLU A 34 -1.21 -5.16 -1.63
CA GLU A 34 -1.70 -5.57 -0.32
C GLU A 34 -1.50 -4.41 0.68
N PRO A 35 -2.58 -3.81 1.23
CA PRO A 35 -2.47 -2.69 2.16
C PRO A 35 -1.70 -3.02 3.44
N LEU A 36 -1.75 -4.29 3.88
CA LEU A 36 -1.07 -4.79 5.07
C LEU A 36 0.38 -5.24 4.80
N GLN A 37 0.91 -5.00 3.59
CA GLN A 37 2.31 -5.24 3.31
C GLN A 37 3.21 -4.25 4.09
N LEU A 38 4.49 -4.59 4.19
CA LEU A 38 5.52 -3.74 4.79
C LEU A 38 5.35 -2.26 4.38
N SER A 39 5.48 -1.35 5.35
CA SER A 39 5.39 0.09 5.09
C SER A 39 6.59 0.56 4.26
N PRO A 40 6.40 1.45 3.26
CA PRO A 40 7.46 1.90 2.36
C PRO A 40 8.77 2.21 3.10
N VAL A 41 9.89 1.74 2.56
CA VAL A 41 11.19 1.85 3.22
C VAL A 41 11.49 3.33 3.49
N ASN A 42 11.55 3.68 4.78
CA ASN A 42 11.88 5.02 5.22
C ASN A 42 13.40 5.14 5.41
N CYS A 43 14.12 5.44 4.33
CA CYS A 43 15.53 5.82 4.40
C CYS A 43 15.66 7.31 4.76
N ARG A 44 16.73 7.67 5.48
CA ARG A 44 17.11 9.07 5.68
C ARG A 44 17.20 9.74 4.31
N GLN A 45 16.49 10.86 4.14
CA GLN A 45 16.21 11.46 2.83
C GLN A 45 17.49 11.64 2.00
N VAL A 46 17.52 11.03 0.81
CA VAL A 46 18.58 11.22 -0.19
C VAL A 46 18.28 12.45 -1.07
N PHE A 47 17.04 12.91 -1.08
CA PHE A 47 16.57 14.05 -1.86
C PHE A 47 16.46 15.32 -1.00
N ASN A 48 16.62 16.48 -1.63
CA ASN A 48 16.46 17.78 -0.97
C ASN A 48 15.09 17.90 -0.29
N ILE A 49 15.09 18.43 0.93
CA ILE A 49 13.88 18.69 1.71
C ILE A 49 12.98 19.62 0.90
N ILE A 50 11.87 19.09 0.40
CA ILE A 50 10.79 19.91 -0.14
C ILE A 50 10.23 20.73 1.02
N SER A 51 10.07 22.05 0.85
CA SER A 51 9.53 22.88 1.93
C SER A 51 8.18 22.34 2.39
N ASN A 52 7.98 22.23 3.70
CA ASN A 52 6.71 21.73 4.27
C ASN A 52 5.49 22.46 3.71
N LYS A 53 5.63 23.75 3.37
CA LYS A 53 4.57 24.54 2.74
C LYS A 53 4.14 23.96 1.38
N LEU A 54 5.10 23.60 0.54
CA LEU A 54 4.84 23.06 -0.80
C LEU A 54 4.27 21.64 -0.72
N VAL A 55 4.76 20.85 0.25
CA VAL A 55 4.15 19.55 0.59
C VAL A 55 2.71 19.76 1.05
N THR A 56 2.43 20.55 2.07
CA THR A 56 1.04 20.72 2.56
C THR A 56 0.09 21.23 1.48
N THR A 57 0.49 22.20 0.65
CA THR A 57 -0.42 22.75 -0.37
C THR A 57 -0.72 21.74 -1.48
N ARG A 58 0.30 21.10 -2.05
CA ARG A 58 0.09 20.18 -3.18
C ARG A 58 -0.43 18.82 -2.74
N PHE A 59 0.01 18.35 -1.59
CA PHE A 59 -0.23 17.01 -1.10
C PHE A 59 -1.54 16.91 -0.30
N SER A 60 -1.98 18.00 0.36
CA SER A 60 -3.33 18.02 0.95
C SER A 60 -4.41 18.09 -0.13
N ALA A 61 -4.20 18.86 -1.21
CA ALA A 61 -5.07 18.83 -2.38
C ALA A 61 -5.09 17.44 -3.03
N ALA A 62 -3.91 16.86 -3.26
CA ALA A 62 -3.76 15.51 -3.81
C ALA A 62 -4.11 14.36 -2.84
N ASN A 63 -4.53 14.60 -1.60
CA ASN A 63 -5.06 13.53 -0.74
C ASN A 63 -6.59 13.65 -0.61
N ALA A 64 -7.12 14.87 -0.52
CA ALA A 64 -8.55 15.13 -0.41
C ALA A 64 -9.32 14.63 -1.64
N ASP A 65 -8.77 14.86 -2.84
CA ASP A 65 -9.40 14.44 -4.09
C ASP A 65 -9.28 12.93 -4.35
N MET A 66 -8.33 12.24 -3.71
CA MET A 66 -8.14 10.80 -3.91
C MET A 66 -9.25 9.97 -3.27
N GLU A 67 -9.73 10.39 -2.09
CA GLU A 67 -10.84 9.72 -1.41
C GLU A 67 -12.15 9.78 -2.21
N GLU A 68 -12.35 10.83 -3.02
CA GLU A 68 -13.57 11.02 -3.81
C GLU A 68 -13.50 10.34 -5.19
N THR A 69 -12.30 10.11 -5.73
CA THR A 69 -12.10 9.64 -7.13
C THR A 69 -11.64 8.20 -7.27
N VAL A 70 -11.20 7.55 -6.18
CA VAL A 70 -10.69 6.17 -6.24
C VAL A 70 -11.79 5.16 -5.93
N GLU A 71 -12.05 4.26 -6.87
CA GLU A 71 -12.85 3.06 -6.64
C GLU A 71 -11.98 1.97 -5.98
N TYR A 72 -12.42 1.48 -4.82
CA TYR A 72 -11.73 0.42 -4.09
C TYR A 72 -12.41 -0.93 -4.29
N TYR A 73 -11.63 -1.94 -4.71
CA TYR A 73 -12.09 -3.31 -4.88
C TYR A 73 -11.20 -4.26 -4.07
N GLU A 74 -11.79 -4.99 -3.11
CA GLU A 74 -11.10 -6.01 -2.33
C GLU A 74 -11.13 -7.37 -3.03
N LEU A 75 -9.95 -7.95 -3.27
CA LEU A 75 -9.81 -9.29 -3.82
C LEU A 75 -9.78 -10.33 -2.70
N THR A 76 -10.93 -10.96 -2.44
CA THR A 76 -11.08 -11.92 -1.32
C THR A 76 -10.71 -13.36 -1.69
N ILE A 77 -10.76 -13.72 -2.98
CA ILE A 77 -10.45 -15.07 -3.46
C ILE A 77 -9.00 -15.10 -3.94
N ASN A 78 -8.16 -15.87 -3.26
CA ASN A 78 -6.80 -16.16 -3.72
C ASN A 78 -6.67 -17.67 -4.04
N GLU A 79 -5.82 -18.04 -4.99
CA GLU A 79 -5.61 -19.45 -5.33
C GLU A 79 -4.85 -20.20 -4.21
N GLN A 80 -4.03 -19.49 -3.44
CA GLN A 80 -3.30 -20.04 -2.28
C GLN A 80 -4.22 -20.56 -1.15
N ARG A 81 -5.46 -20.05 -1.06
CA ARG A 81 -6.49 -20.45 -0.09
C ARG A 81 -7.05 -21.83 -0.38
N LYS A 82 -7.01 -22.27 -1.63
CA LYS A 82 -7.65 -23.53 -2.04
C LYS A 82 -6.84 -24.76 -1.64
N GLU A 83 -5.54 -24.62 -1.44
CA GLU A 83 -4.65 -25.75 -1.18
C GLU A 83 -4.60 -26.12 0.30
N ASP A 84 -4.62 -25.14 1.21
CA ASP A 84 -4.58 -25.37 2.65
C ASP A 84 -5.43 -24.34 3.42
N GLN A 85 -6.66 -24.73 3.71
CA GLN A 85 -7.61 -23.94 4.50
C GLN A 85 -7.08 -23.64 5.91
N THR A 86 -6.34 -24.58 6.53
CA THR A 86 -5.83 -24.42 7.89
C THR A 86 -4.71 -23.38 7.93
N PHE A 87 -3.83 -23.41 6.94
CA PHE A 87 -2.81 -22.38 6.76
C PHE A 87 -3.41 -21.00 6.52
N PHE A 88 -4.47 -20.91 5.71
CA PHE A 88 -5.14 -19.65 5.48
C PHE A 88 -5.77 -19.06 6.75
N GLU A 89 -6.49 -19.86 7.55
CA GLU A 89 -7.07 -19.39 8.81
C GLU A 89 -5.99 -18.89 9.78
N MET A 90 -4.80 -19.50 9.75
CA MET A 90 -3.64 -19.00 10.49
C MET A 90 -3.10 -17.67 9.95
N LEU A 91 -3.04 -17.48 8.64
CA LEU A 91 -2.64 -16.20 8.02
C LEU A 91 -3.65 -15.09 8.28
N ASP A 92 -4.95 -15.39 8.16
CA ASP A 92 -6.03 -14.44 8.44
C ASP A 92 -5.97 -13.96 9.89
N SER A 93 -5.72 -14.86 10.83
CA SER A 93 -5.53 -14.48 12.22
C SER A 93 -4.21 -13.73 12.49
N ILE A 94 -3.14 -13.94 11.70
CA ILE A 94 -1.94 -13.07 11.73
C ILE A 94 -2.31 -11.66 11.26
N TRP A 95 -3.00 -11.52 10.12
CA TRP A 95 -3.36 -10.24 9.52
C TRP A 95 -4.24 -9.38 10.44
N HIS A 96 -5.18 -10.01 11.13
CA HIS A 96 -6.05 -9.33 12.10
C HIS A 96 -5.42 -9.17 13.49
N GLY A 97 -4.20 -9.68 13.72
CA GLY A 97 -3.53 -9.64 15.02
C GLY A 97 -4.15 -10.58 16.09
N CYS A 98 -4.97 -11.53 15.68
CA CYS A 98 -5.75 -12.44 16.52
C CYS A 98 -5.07 -13.81 16.71
N LEU A 99 -3.78 -13.82 17.08
CA LEU A 99 -3.00 -15.05 17.18
C LEU A 99 -3.43 -15.95 18.35
N THR A 100 -3.75 -17.21 18.06
CA THR A 100 -3.98 -18.23 19.10
C THR A 100 -2.68 -18.92 19.52
N HIS A 101 -2.65 -19.50 20.73
CA HIS A 101 -1.52 -20.33 21.18
C HIS A 101 -1.22 -21.49 20.23
N LYS A 102 -2.25 -22.07 19.60
CA LYS A 102 -2.11 -23.13 18.60
C LYS A 102 -1.40 -22.60 17.35
N THR A 103 -1.83 -21.45 16.82
CA THR A 103 -1.21 -20.80 15.66
C THR A 103 0.29 -20.54 15.91
N ILE A 104 0.63 -19.97 17.07
CA ILE A 104 2.02 -19.69 17.46
C ILE A 104 2.86 -20.97 17.54
N TYR A 105 2.31 -22.03 18.15
CA TYR A 105 2.99 -23.32 18.27
C TYR A 105 3.28 -23.94 16.90
N THR A 106 2.28 -23.97 16.01
CA THR A 106 2.42 -24.49 14.65
C THR A 106 3.50 -23.72 13.87
N LEU A 107 3.45 -22.39 13.89
CA LEU A 107 4.43 -21.55 13.20
C LEU A 107 5.86 -21.79 13.73
N LYS A 108 6.03 -21.90 15.05
CA LYS A 108 7.33 -22.23 15.65
C LYS A 108 7.83 -23.59 15.18
N SER A 109 6.97 -24.60 15.15
CA SER A 109 7.37 -25.94 14.72
C SER A 109 7.84 -26.00 13.25
N CYS A 110 7.32 -25.13 12.38
CA CYS A 110 7.77 -25.04 10.99
C CYS A 110 9.14 -24.36 10.84
N VAL A 111 9.49 -23.42 11.73
CA VAL A 111 10.77 -22.68 11.67
C VAL A 111 11.95 -23.51 12.18
N PHE A 112 11.72 -24.41 13.14
CA PHE A 112 12.79 -25.19 13.78
C PHE A 112 12.98 -26.60 13.22
N ASN A 113 12.19 -27.00 12.22
CA ASN A 113 12.26 -28.33 11.58
C ASN A 113 12.85 -28.28 10.15
N GLY A 114 13.41 -27.15 9.71
CA GLY A 114 14.16 -27.00 8.46
C GLY A 114 15.64 -26.75 8.72
#